data_AF-A0A661D4Y2-F1
#
_entry.id   AF-A0A661D4Y2-F1
#
_cell.length_a   1.000
_cell.length_b   1.000
_cell.length_c   1.000
_cell.angle_alpha   90.00
_cell.angle_beta   90.00
_cell.angle_gamma   90.00
#
_symmetry.space_group_name_H-M   'P 1'
#
loop_
_entity.id
_entity.type
_entity.pdbx_description
1 polymer ?
#
loop_
_entity_poly.entity_id
_entity_poly.type
_entity_poly.pdbx_seq_one_letter_code
_entity_poly.pdbx_strand_id
1 'polypeptide(L)' 'MSKEANTYRKNYQKLKKIADTMRVTEEPDIDQLVAMVGEATEAYKNCQARIEAVEKALGLVSEQ' A
#
# COMPACT_ATOMS: atom_id res chain seq x y z
N MET A 1 -0.03 -20.54 -4.47
CA MET A 1 0.35 -19.16 -4.09
C MET A 1 0.05 -18.97 -2.61
N SER A 2 0.98 -18.46 -1.82
CA SER A 2 0.76 -18.22 -0.38
C SER A 2 -0.23 -17.07 -0.16
N LYS A 3 -1.08 -17.21 0.86
CA LYS A 3 -2.14 -16.24 1.22
C LYS A 3 -1.59 -14.81 1.37
N GLU A 4 -0.39 -14.69 1.92
CA GLU A 4 0.37 -13.46 2.12
C GLU A 4 0.75 -12.73 0.81
N ALA A 5 1.16 -13.47 -0.22
CA ALA A 5 1.50 -12.90 -1.51
C ALA A 5 0.26 -12.32 -2.22
N ASN A 6 -0.89 -12.96 -2.03
CA ASN A 6 -2.16 -12.44 -2.50
C ASN A 6 -2.57 -11.15 -1.76
N THR A 7 -2.32 -11.06 -0.45
CA THR A 7 -2.60 -9.85 0.34
C THR A 7 -1.72 -8.68 -0.09
N TYR A 8 -0.41 -8.88 -0.29
CA TYR A 8 0.47 -7.82 -0.80
C TYR A 8 0.02 -7.32 -2.16
N ARG A 9 -0.21 -8.24 -3.12
CA ARG A 9 -0.65 -7.88 -4.48
C ARG A 9 -1.97 -7.11 -4.48
N LYS A 10 -2.92 -7.50 -3.62
CA LYS A 10 -4.21 -6.81 -3.48
C LYS A 10 -4.04 -5.38 -2.97
N ASN A 11 -3.23 -5.18 -1.91
CA ASN A 11 -2.96 -3.85 -1.38
C ASN A 11 -2.20 -2.97 -2.37
N TYR A 12 -1.23 -3.53 -3.09
CA TYR A 12 -0.52 -2.82 -4.15
C TYR A 12 -1.46 -2.40 -5.29
N GLN A 13 -2.36 -3.27 -5.74
CA GLN A 13 -3.36 -2.92 -6.75
C GLN A 13 -4.29 -1.81 -6.26
N LYS A 14 -4.68 -1.83 -4.98
CA LYS A 14 -5.49 -0.77 -4.36
C LYS A 14 -4.76 0.58 -4.38
N LEU A 15 -3.50 0.61 -3.95
CA LEU A 15 -2.64 1.80 -4.01
C LEU A 15 -2.54 2.36 -5.43
N LYS A 16 -2.23 1.49 -6.39
CA LYS A 16 -2.10 1.88 -7.79
C LYS A 16 -3.40 2.50 -8.31
N LYS A 17 -4.54 1.87 -8.04
CA LYS A 17 -5.84 2.38 -8.45
C LYS A 17 -6.14 3.75 -7.84
N ILE A 18 -5.88 3.95 -6.55
CA ILE A 18 -6.09 5.23 -5.87
C ILE A 18 -5.21 6.31 -6.50
N ALA A 19 -3.92 6.02 -6.73
CA ALA A 19 -2.99 6.94 -7.37
C ALA A 19 -3.40 7.29 -8.81
N ASP A 20 -3.84 6.30 -9.58
CA ASP A 20 -4.34 6.50 -10.95
C ASP A 20 -5.60 7.38 -10.94
N THR A 21 -6.53 7.15 -10.01
CA THR A 21 -7.71 8.01 -9.82
C THR A 21 -7.32 9.44 -9.47
N MET A 22 -6.43 9.65 -8.49
CA MET A 22 -5.99 10.99 -8.07
C MET A 22 -5.32 11.78 -9.21
N ARG A 23 -4.66 11.10 -10.15
CA ARG A 23 -4.00 11.74 -11.30
C ARG A 23 -4.97 12.26 -12.35
N VAL A 24 -6.14 11.62 -12.49
CA VAL A 24 -7.14 11.98 -13.50
C VAL A 24 -8.26 12.85 -12.95
N THR A 25 -8.39 12.93 -11.62
CA THR A 25 -9.36 13.81 -10.96
C THR A 25 -8.83 15.24 -10.91
N GLU A 26 -9.51 16.15 -11.62
CA GLU A 26 -9.12 17.58 -11.72
C GLU A 26 -9.51 18.38 -10.46
N GLU A 27 -10.70 18.15 -9.91
CA GLU A 27 -11.15 18.75 -8.66
C GLU A 27 -11.73 17.66 -7.72
N PRO A 28 -10.91 17.10 -6.82
CA PRO A 28 -11.41 16.16 -5.83
C PRO A 28 -12.17 16.90 -4.73
N ASP A 29 -13.33 16.36 -4.35
CA ASP A 29 -13.99 16.74 -3.10
C ASP A 29 -13.08 16.41 -1.90
N ILE A 30 -13.02 17.31 -0.91
CA ILE A 30 -12.08 17.19 0.21
C ILE A 30 -12.37 15.92 1.03
N ASP A 31 -13.64 15.59 1.25
CA ASP A 31 -14.01 14.41 2.02
C ASP A 31 -13.63 13.13 1.26
N GLN A 32 -13.83 13.11 -0.07
CA GLN A 32 -13.37 12.01 -0.92
C GLN A 32 -11.84 11.88 -0.93
N LEU A 33 -11.11 13.00 -0.96
CA LEU A 33 -9.65 13.01 -0.93
C LEU A 33 -9.14 12.40 0.38
N VAL A 34 -9.72 12.79 1.53
CA VAL A 34 -9.36 12.26 2.85
C VAL A 34 -9.60 10.76 2.92
N ALA A 35 -10.75 10.28 2.43
CA ALA A 35 -11.07 8.85 2.40
C ALA A 35 -10.05 8.08 1.54
N MET A 36 -9.75 8.57 0.33
CA MET A 36 -8.77 7.95 -0.58
C MET A 36 -7.37 7.88 0.01
N VAL A 37 -6.90 8.97 0.65
CA VAL A 37 -5.59 9.01 1.30
C VAL A 37 -5.54 8.07 2.50
N GLY A 38 -6.62 7.97 3.28
CA GLY A 38 -6.73 7.01 4.39
C GLY A 38 -6.60 5.57 3.90
N GLU A 39 -7.39 5.20 2.89
CA GLU A 39 -7.33 3.86 2.29
C GLU A 39 -5.97 3.54 1.65
N ALA A 40 -5.33 4.54 1.02
CA ALA A 40 -3.99 4.39 0.48
C ALA A 40 -2.97 4.15 1.61
N THR A 41 -3.06 4.91 2.70
CA THR A 41 -2.14 4.80 3.83
C THR A 41 -2.24 3.42 4.49
N GLU A 42 -3.44 2.88 4.65
CA GLU A 42 -3.63 1.52 5.17
C GLU A 42 -3.06 0.46 4.22
N ALA A 43 -3.32 0.57 2.92
CA ALA A 43 -2.78 -0.35 1.94
C ALA A 43 -1.24 -0.29 1.89
N TYR A 44 -0.66 0.91 2.01
CA TYR A 44 0.78 1.13 2.09
C TYR A 44 1.38 0.44 3.31
N LYS A 45 0.82 0.63 4.51
CA LYS A 45 1.30 -0.02 5.74
C LYS A 45 1.33 -1.54 5.62
N ASN A 46 0.31 -2.14 5.01
CA ASN A 46 0.27 -3.58 4.75
C ASN A 46 1.36 -4.04 3.77
N CYS A 47 1.61 -3.25 2.71
CA CYS A 47 2.70 -3.51 1.78
C CYS A 47 4.07 -3.40 2.46
N GLN A 48 4.27 -2.36 3.27
CA GLN A 48 5.50 -2.10 4.01
C GLN A 48 5.79 -3.23 4.99
N ALA A 49 4.82 -3.65 5.81
CA ALA A 49 4.99 -4.74 6.77
C ALA A 49 5.45 -6.05 6.10
N ARG A 50 4.98 -6.31 4.86
CA ARG A 50 5.42 -7.49 4.12
C ARG A 50 6.85 -7.35 3.59
N ILE A 51 7.23 -6.15 3.14
CA ILE A 51 8.60 -5.86 2.70
C ILE A 51 9.55 -6.04 3.89
N GLU A 52 9.25 -5.43 5.03
CA GLU A 52 10.04 -5.56 6.26
C GLU A 52 10.20 -7.03 6.70
N ALA A 53 9.12 -7.82 6.64
CA ALA A 53 9.19 -9.25 6.95
C ALA A 53 10.10 -10.03 5.98
N VAL A 54 10.11 -9.67 4.70
CA VAL A 54 11.01 -10.26 3.69
C VAL A 54 12.45 -9.81 3.92
N GLU A 55 12.68 -8.53 4.17
CA GLU A 55 14.01 -7.99 4.44
C GLU A 55 14.62 -8.62 5.70
N LYS A 56 13.83 -8.81 6.77
CA LYS A 56 14.25 -9.53 7.97
C LYS A 56 14.57 -10.99 7.67
N ALA A 57 13.75 -11.67 6.87
CA ALA A 57 13.99 -13.06 6.48
C ALA A 57 15.26 -13.22 5.61
N LEU A 58 15.61 -12.20 4.83
CA LEU A 58 16.82 -12.15 4.01
C LEU A 58 18.05 -11.62 4.76
N GLY A 59 17.90 -11.22 6.03
CA GLY A 59 18.97 -10.65 6.84
C GLY A 59 19.46 -9.27 6.37
N LEU A 60 18.65 -8.56 5.59
CA LEU A 60 18.98 -7.22 5.06
C LEU A 60 18.76 -6.12 6.10
N VAL A 61 17.93 -6.38 7.10
CA VAL A 61 17.73 -5.51 8.27
C VAL A 61 18.47 -6.13 9.44
N SER A 62 19.59 -5.53 9.82
CA SER A 62 20.32 -5.89 11.04
C SER A 62 19.64 -5.20 12.22
N GLU A 63 19.20 -5.95 13.23
CA GLU A 63 18.85 -5.37 14.54
C GLU A 63 20.15 -4.75 15.11
N GLN A 64 20.30 -3.44 14.96
CA GLN A 64 21.29 -2.63 15.67
C GLN A 64 20.62 -1.94 16.85
#